data_AF-A0A974UUN2-F1
#
_entry.id   AF-A0A974UUN2-F1
#
_cell.length_a   1.000
_cell.length_b   1.000
_cell.length_c   1.000
_cell.angle_alpha   90.00
_cell.angle_beta   90.00
_cell.angle_gamma   90.00
#
_symmetry.space_group_name_H-M   'P 1'
#
loop_
_entity.id
_entity.type
_entity.pdbx_description
1 polymer ?
#
loop_
_entity_poly.entity_id
_entity_poly.type
_entity_poly.pdbx_seq_one_letter_code
_entity_poly.pdbx_strand_id
1 'polypeptide(L)'
;MDERYGGFLNSTLEDYLVEVNADVQRIDVDFIDEPDLLFNSVGVKGLAEIAMVGVMSAVANAVFHATGLRQRRLPIRIEDVLDEEGRAR
;
A
#
# COMPACT_ATOMS: atom_id res chain seq x y z
N MET A 1 3.04 -16.53 -10.57
CA MET A 1 2.92 -17.03 -11.95
C MET A 1 3.32 -18.49 -11.90
N ASP A 2 2.53 -19.38 -12.50
CA ASP A 2 2.90 -20.80 -12.62
C ASP A 2 4.15 -20.90 -13.49
N GLU A 3 5.24 -21.44 -12.95
CA GLU A 3 6.51 -21.58 -13.67
C GLU A 3 6.43 -22.59 -14.83
N ARG A 4 5.46 -23.52 -14.81
CA ARG A 4 5.33 -24.58 -15.83
C ARG A 4 4.55 -24.11 -17.05
N TYR A 5 3.51 -23.31 -16.83
CA TYR A 5 2.53 -22.95 -17.86
C TYR A 5 2.36 -21.43 -18.05
N GLY A 6 2.99 -20.61 -17.22
CA GLY A 6 2.96 -19.14 -17.33
C GLY A 6 1.66 -18.46 -16.90
N GLY A 7 0.70 -19.21 -16.34
CA GLY A 7 -0.58 -18.65 -15.91
C GLY A 7 -0.51 -17.88 -14.58
N PHE A 8 -1.47 -17.00 -14.34
CA PHE A 8 -1.75 -16.51 -12.99
C PHE A 8 -2.62 -17.54 -12.26
N LEU A 9 -2.18 -17.94 -11.06
CA LEU A 9 -2.88 -18.97 -10.27
C LEU A 9 -4.09 -18.40 -9.52
N ASN A 10 -4.10 -17.09 -9.26
CA ASN A 10 -5.13 -16.39 -8.48
C ASN A 10 -5.86 -15.34 -9.34
N SER A 11 -6.35 -15.73 -10.52
CA SER A 11 -6.99 -14.83 -11.48
C SER A 11 -8.50 -14.61 -11.23
N THR A 12 -8.96 -14.89 -10.01
CA THR A 12 -10.35 -14.74 -9.56
C THR A 12 -10.40 -13.71 -8.43
N LEU A 13 -11.58 -13.14 -8.17
CA LEU A 13 -11.79 -12.30 -6.98
C LEU A 13 -11.89 -13.12 -5.67
N GLU A 14 -11.98 -14.44 -5.78
CA GLU A 14 -11.92 -15.33 -4.62
C GLU A 14 -10.48 -15.43 -4.09
N ASP A 15 -9.49 -15.50 -4.99
CA ASP A 15 -8.09 -15.70 -4.64
C ASP A 15 -7.24 -14.41 -4.65
N TYR A 16 -7.60 -13.42 -5.48
CA TYR A 16 -6.91 -12.13 -5.52
C TYR A 16 -7.51 -11.19 -4.47
N LEU A 17 -6.85 -11.12 -3.33
CA LEU A 17 -7.31 -10.29 -2.22
C LEU A 17 -7.38 -8.81 -2.61
N VAL A 18 -8.56 -8.24 -2.38
CA VAL A 18 -8.85 -6.81 -2.44
C VAL A 18 -9.52 -6.42 -1.14
N GLU A 19 -9.35 -5.17 -0.72
CA GLU A 19 -9.92 -4.67 0.51
C GLU A 19 -11.45 -4.71 0.47
N VAL A 20 -12.07 -5.20 1.53
CA VAL A 20 -13.53 -5.15 1.74
C VAL A 20 -13.90 -4.08 2.76
N ASN A 21 -15.21 -3.83 2.92
CA ASN A 21 -15.72 -2.81 3.85
C ASN A 21 -15.15 -2.97 5.28
N ALA A 22 -14.96 -4.21 5.75
CA ALA A 22 -14.42 -4.47 7.08
C ALA A 22 -12.92 -4.14 7.25
N ASP A 23 -12.15 -4.09 6.16
CA ASP A 23 -10.70 -3.83 6.23
C ASP A 23 -10.39 -2.34 6.38
N VAL A 24 -11.27 -1.48 5.86
CA VAL A 24 -11.07 -0.03 5.82
C VAL A 24 -11.47 0.59 7.16
N GLN A 25 -10.50 1.22 7.81
CA GLN A 25 -10.71 1.99 9.03
C GLN A 25 -10.97 3.47 8.69
N ARG A 26 -10.95 4.34 9.71
CA ARG A 26 -11.11 5.79 9.53
C ARG A 26 -10.01 6.35 8.60
N ILE A 27 -10.43 7.08 7.57
CA ILE A 27 -9.56 7.84 6.68
C ILE A 27 -9.85 9.33 6.90
N ASP A 28 -8.85 10.08 7.34
CA ASP A 28 -8.90 11.54 7.43
C ASP A 28 -8.08 12.15 6.29
N VAL A 29 -8.55 13.27 5.73
CA VAL A 29 -7.95 13.93 4.57
C VAL A 29 -7.90 15.44 4.83
N ASP A 30 -6.70 16.01 4.71
CA ASP A 30 -6.46 17.45 4.83
C ASP A 30 -5.89 18.01 3.51
N PHE A 31 -6.35 19.19 3.12
CA PHE A 31 -5.88 19.92 1.96
C PHE A 31 -5.03 21.12 2.40
N ILE A 32 -3.95 21.38 1.65
CA ILE A 32 -3.04 22.51 1.91
C ILE A 32 -3.62 23.82 1.33
N ASP A 33 -4.65 23.74 0.47
CA ASP A 33 -5.35 24.87 -0.16
C ASP A 33 -4.44 25.89 -0.88
N GLU A 34 -3.34 25.40 -1.47
CA GLU A 34 -2.36 26.22 -2.19
C GLU A 34 -2.56 26.12 -3.72
N PRO A 35 -3.04 27.18 -4.40
CA PRO A 35 -3.20 27.18 -5.85
C PRO A 35 -1.86 27.36 -6.58
N ASP A 36 -1.65 26.64 -7.68
CA ASP A 36 -0.43 26.73 -8.49
C ASP A 36 -0.67 27.44 -9.83
N LEU A 37 -0.57 28.76 -9.77
CA LEU A 37 -0.76 29.64 -10.94
C LEU A 37 0.44 29.61 -11.90
N LEU A 38 1.57 29.02 -11.51
CA LEU A 38 2.71 28.80 -12.41
C LEU A 38 2.44 27.64 -13.35
N PHE A 39 1.73 26.62 -12.88
CA PHE A 39 1.38 25.44 -13.67
C PHE A 39 0.20 25.68 -14.62
N ASN A 40 -0.88 26.33 -14.16
CA ASN A 40 -2.00 26.74 -15.02
C ASN A 40 -2.77 27.93 -14.46
N SER A 41 -3.55 28.61 -15.30
CA SER A 41 -4.30 29.82 -14.96
C SER A 41 -5.40 29.64 -13.90
N VAL A 42 -5.82 28.40 -13.62
CA VAL A 42 -6.88 28.07 -12.66
C VAL A 42 -6.29 27.60 -11.32
N GLY A 43 -4.98 27.33 -11.26
CA GLY A 43 -4.28 26.94 -10.03
C GLY A 43 -4.47 25.49 -9.60
N VAL A 44 -5.07 24.63 -10.45
CA VAL A 44 -5.48 23.27 -10.07
C VAL A 44 -4.42 22.21 -10.38
N LYS A 45 -4.42 21.11 -9.63
CA LYS A 45 -3.56 19.94 -9.86
C LYS A 45 -4.35 18.64 -9.81
N GLY A 46 -3.87 17.63 -10.53
CA GLY A 46 -4.37 16.27 -10.38
C GLY A 46 -3.83 15.62 -9.10
N LEU A 47 -4.69 14.94 -8.35
CA LEU A 47 -4.33 14.28 -7.08
C LEU A 47 -4.56 12.77 -7.08
N ALA A 48 -5.25 12.21 -8.10
CA ALA A 48 -5.72 10.83 -8.10
C ALA A 48 -4.60 9.80 -7.87
N GLU A 49 -3.47 9.94 -8.57
CA GLU A 49 -2.33 9.03 -8.40
C GLU A 49 -1.48 9.40 -7.17
N ILE A 50 -1.25 10.70 -6.95
CA ILE A 50 -0.41 11.22 -5.87
C ILE A 50 -0.92 10.76 -4.49
N ALA A 51 -2.24 10.73 -4.31
CA ALA A 51 -2.86 10.27 -3.07
C ALA A 51 -2.47 8.83 -2.68
N MET A 52 -2.13 7.97 -3.66
CA MET A 52 -1.76 6.58 -3.42
C MET A 52 -0.24 6.36 -3.27
N VAL A 53 0.60 7.21 -3.85
CA VAL A 53 2.07 7.03 -3.91
C VAL A 53 2.70 6.76 -2.54
N GLY A 54 2.23 7.45 -1.49
CA GLY A 54 2.78 7.34 -0.14
C GLY A 54 2.20 6.20 0.70
N VAL A 55 1.04 5.64 0.32
CA VAL A 55 0.23 4.77 1.19
C VAL A 55 0.99 3.50 1.57
N MET A 56 1.55 2.79 0.59
CA MET A 56 2.28 1.53 0.85
C MET A 56 3.48 1.73 1.78
N SER A 57 4.21 2.82 1.60
CA SER A 57 5.38 3.17 2.43
C SER A 57 4.97 3.56 3.86
N ALA A 58 3.87 4.31 4.02
CA ALA A 58 3.35 4.69 5.32
C ALA A 58 2.93 3.45 6.14
N VAL A 59 2.19 2.52 5.51
CA VAL A 59 1.77 1.27 6.14
C VAL A 59 2.98 0.40 6.50
N ALA A 60 3.94 0.21 5.59
CA ALA A 60 5.15 -0.56 5.86
C ALA A 60 5.99 0.03 7.03
N ASN A 61 6.06 1.36 7.12
CA ASN A 61 6.71 2.03 8.25
C ASN A 61 5.95 1.87 9.57
N ALA A 62 4.61 1.88 9.54
CA ALA A 62 3.80 1.61 10.72
C ALA A 62 4.01 0.17 11.24
N VAL A 63 4.09 -0.81 10.33
CA VAL A 63 4.43 -2.20 10.68
C VAL A 63 5.83 -2.27 11.30
N PHE A 64 6.82 -1.62 10.70
CA PHE A 64 8.18 -1.56 11.29
C PHE A 64 8.19 -0.89 12.66
N HIS A 65 7.47 0.23 12.83
CA HIS A 65 7.39 0.93 14.10
C HIS A 65 6.75 0.05 15.20
N ALA A 66 5.73 -0.72 14.86
CA ALA A 66 5.04 -1.59 15.81
C ALA A 66 5.82 -2.87 16.16
N THR A 67 6.60 -3.40 15.23
CA THR A 67 7.20 -4.76 15.35
C THR A 67 8.73 -4.76 15.46
N GLY A 68 9.39 -3.67 15.04
CA GLY A 68 10.84 -3.60 14.85
C GLY A 68 11.35 -4.30 13.58
N LEU A 69 10.49 -4.97 12.80
CA LEU A 69 10.87 -5.77 11.64
C LEU A 69 10.74 -4.98 10.34
N ARG A 70 11.85 -4.82 9.61
CA ARG A 70 11.87 -3.99 8.40
C ARG A 70 11.57 -4.84 7.16
N GLN A 71 10.32 -4.79 6.71
CA GLN A 71 9.93 -5.43 5.46
C GLN A 71 10.26 -4.57 4.25
N ARG A 72 10.91 -5.17 3.26
CA ARG A 72 11.27 -4.54 1.97
C ARG A 72 10.63 -5.23 0.77
N ARG A 73 9.87 -6.29 1.02
CA ARG A 73 9.12 -7.05 0.01
C ARG A 73 7.64 -6.89 0.30
N LEU A 74 6.87 -6.66 -0.76
CA LEU A 74 5.41 -6.58 -0.71
C LEU A 74 4.79 -7.78 -1.43
N PRO A 75 3.55 -8.18 -1.08
CA PRO A 75 2.80 -7.70 0.09
C PRO A 75 3.43 -8.15 1.42
N ILE A 76 3.20 -7.40 2.50
CA ILE A 76 3.58 -7.82 3.87
C ILE A 76 2.47 -8.73 4.38
N ARG A 77 2.79 -9.99 4.64
CA ARG A 77 1.86 -10.99 5.16
C ARG A 77 2.08 -11.21 6.65
N ILE A 78 1.13 -11.90 7.28
CA ILE A 78 1.18 -12.13 8.72
C ILE A 78 2.35 -13.04 9.11
N GLU A 79 2.68 -14.02 8.26
CA GLU A 79 3.85 -14.88 8.41
C GLU A 79 5.17 -14.10 8.41
N ASP A 80 5.27 -13.00 7.66
CA ASP A 80 6.47 -12.14 7.64
C ASP A 80 6.72 -11.45 8.99
N VAL A 81 5.71 -11.41 9.87
CA VAL A 81 5.74 -10.74 11.18
C VAL A 81 5.72 -11.74 12.34
N LEU A 82 5.10 -12.90 12.16
CA LEU A 82 4.93 -13.91 13.22
C LEU A 82 6.02 -14.99 13.24
N ASP A 83 6.70 -15.25 12.13
CA ASP A 83 7.72 -16.29 12.07
C ASP A 83 8.97 -15.93 12.90
N GLU A 84 9.51 -16.90 13.66
CA GLU A 84 10.77 -16.76 14.39
C GLU A 84 11.93 -16.49 13.43
N GLU A 85 11.89 -17.04 12.20
CA GLU A 85 12.88 -16.79 11.15
C GLU A 85 12.81 -15.36 10.60
N GLY A 86 11.63 -14.73 10.61
CA GLY A 86 11.42 -13.35 10.18
C GLY A 86 12.08 -12.31 11.11
N ARG A 87 12.36 -12.69 12.36
CA ARG A 87 13.13 -11.86 13.32
C ARG A 87 14.64 -11.93 13.12
N ALA A 88 15.13 -12.94 12.40
CA ALA A 88 16.55 -13.20 12.20
C ALA A 88 17.11 -12.72 10.85
N ARG A 89 16.27 -12.14 9.98
CA ARG A 89 16.68 -11.59 8.67
C ARG A 89 16.75 -10.06 8.64
#